data_AF-A0A0D2JSF0-F1
#
_entry.id   AF-A0A0D2JSF0-F1
#
_cell.length_a   1.000
_cell.length_b   1.000
_cell.length_c   1.000
_cell.angle_alpha   90.00
_cell.angle_beta   90.00
_cell.angle_gamma   90.00
#
_symmetry.space_group_name_H-M   'P 1'
#
loop_
_entity.id
_entity.type
_entity.pdbx_description
1 polymer ?
#
loop_
_entity_poly.entity_id
_entity_poly.type
_entity_poly.pdbx_seq_one_letter_code
_entity_poly.pdbx_strand_id
1 'polypeptide(L)'
;MWISNNHTQGIFWSSAEREFQEFAWYYSLPTVSVKAACYHDMVAAKHGFSVHAPRERDQQGLRHRAFYYDYVHPDGNTGHRVMAELAMHLISTVAKDLESNPISANDSTDASAPLPRPMIRDNHASLHDTCFVGPTFKDDAVAEHDGWEWINEAKSQRPKWGYVAKEPGKVLHLKLNTSVSASTPDKPVLVQLAHLRSYEHMGWAEVTCTSGCECPPTRFNGHTSDRKSLLTLHKLFVTQHDKCVLGVEVLTESDSGEHKVKLAGVIVSDQAGEQQGLDNAGAVEHVHDISFRHRGFGRDNVFDVRNHV
;
A
#
# COMPACT_ATOMS: atom_id res chain seq x y z
N MET A 1 -9.64 4.57 -12.68
CA MET A 1 -8.38 4.71 -13.46
C MET A 1 -8.67 5.68 -14.60
N TRP A 2 -7.78 6.63 -14.84
CA TRP A 2 -7.97 7.72 -15.81
C TRP A 2 -8.18 7.24 -17.23
N ILE A 3 -7.63 6.08 -17.58
CA ILE A 3 -7.64 5.53 -18.91
C ILE A 3 -8.80 4.53 -19.00
N SER A 4 -9.68 4.70 -19.98
CA SER A 4 -10.72 3.69 -20.24
C SER A 4 -10.11 2.40 -20.83
N ASN A 5 -10.84 1.28 -20.78
CA ASN A 5 -10.41 0.02 -21.40
C ASN A 5 -10.15 0.12 -22.92
N ASN A 6 -10.60 1.18 -23.60
CA ASN A 6 -10.30 1.43 -25.02
C ASN A 6 -9.01 2.23 -25.23
N HIS A 7 -8.25 2.54 -24.17
CA HIS A 7 -6.93 3.19 -24.15
C HIS A 7 -6.79 4.53 -24.89
N THR A 8 -7.90 5.14 -25.31
CA THR A 8 -7.88 6.28 -26.22
C THR A 8 -8.49 7.54 -25.66
N GLN A 9 -9.12 7.51 -24.48
CA GLN A 9 -9.67 8.72 -23.86
C GLN A 9 -9.58 8.66 -22.34
N GLY A 10 -9.21 9.80 -21.74
CA GLY A 10 -9.29 10.00 -20.31
C GLY A 10 -10.74 10.10 -19.86
N ILE A 11 -11.14 9.43 -18.76
CA ILE A 11 -12.47 9.60 -18.17
C ILE A 11 -12.35 10.53 -16.96
N PHE A 12 -12.88 11.75 -17.07
CA PHE A 12 -12.78 12.77 -16.01
C PHE A 12 -13.29 12.27 -14.65
N TRP A 13 -14.40 11.53 -14.62
CA TRP A 13 -15.04 11.09 -13.39
C TRP A 13 -14.51 9.75 -12.84
N SER A 14 -13.53 9.11 -13.48
CA SER A 14 -13.03 7.76 -13.09
C SER A 14 -11.70 7.82 -12.32
N SER A 15 -11.68 8.53 -11.19
CA SER A 15 -10.52 8.58 -10.29
C SER A 15 -10.93 8.69 -8.84
N ALA A 16 -10.06 8.23 -7.94
CA ALA A 16 -10.24 8.33 -6.48
C ALA A 16 -10.09 9.77 -5.95
N GLU A 17 -9.70 10.74 -6.81
CA GLU A 17 -9.54 12.13 -6.39
C GLU A 17 -10.84 12.71 -5.86
N ARG A 18 -12.00 12.28 -6.37
CA ARG A 18 -13.30 12.77 -5.87
C ARG A 18 -13.48 12.39 -4.40
N GLU A 19 -13.29 11.11 -4.08
CA GLU A 19 -13.45 10.58 -2.73
C GLU A 19 -12.44 11.22 -1.78
N PHE A 20 -11.18 11.34 -2.19
CA PHE A 20 -10.15 12.01 -1.38
C PHE A 20 -10.41 13.52 -1.19
N GLN A 21 -11.03 14.18 -2.17
CA GLN A 21 -11.40 15.59 -2.05
C GLN A 21 -12.49 15.81 -1.01
N GLU A 22 -13.46 14.90 -0.88
CA GLU A 22 -14.47 14.95 0.19
C GLU A 22 -13.81 14.86 1.58
N PHE A 23 -12.86 13.94 1.76
CA PHE A 23 -12.07 13.86 3.00
C PHE A 23 -11.33 15.15 3.29
N ALA A 24 -10.68 15.71 2.28
CA ALA A 24 -9.91 16.94 2.45
C ALA A 24 -10.81 18.12 2.82
N TRP A 25 -11.96 18.28 2.16
CA TRP A 25 -12.91 19.33 2.53
C TRP A 25 -13.43 19.15 3.94
N TYR A 26 -13.77 17.92 4.33
CA TYR A 26 -14.28 17.63 5.67
C TYR A 26 -13.29 17.99 6.77
N TYR A 27 -11.98 17.77 6.55
CA TYR A 27 -10.91 18.08 7.50
C TYR A 27 -10.16 19.38 7.18
N SER A 28 -10.69 20.24 6.30
CA SER A 28 -10.06 21.50 5.89
C SER A 28 -8.60 21.36 5.42
N LEU A 29 -8.28 20.26 4.74
CA LEU A 29 -6.94 19.99 4.22
C LEU A 29 -6.76 20.65 2.85
N PRO A 30 -5.61 21.31 2.60
CA PRO A 30 -5.28 21.79 1.27
C PRO A 30 -5.05 20.62 0.32
N THR A 31 -5.57 20.73 -0.91
CA THR A 31 -5.36 19.72 -1.96
C THR A 31 -4.95 20.34 -3.28
N VAL A 32 -4.29 19.53 -4.10
CA VAL A 32 -4.06 19.79 -5.51
C VAL A 32 -4.62 18.63 -6.32
N SER A 33 -5.10 18.92 -7.53
CA SER A 33 -5.78 17.95 -8.37
C SER A 33 -5.11 17.87 -9.73
N VAL A 34 -4.52 16.71 -10.04
CA VAL A 34 -4.02 16.43 -11.39
C VAL A 34 -5.20 16.44 -12.37
N LYS A 35 -6.40 16.09 -11.90
CA LYS A 35 -7.65 16.15 -12.67
C LYS A 35 -7.96 17.53 -13.17
N ALA A 36 -8.09 18.46 -12.24
CA ALA A 36 -8.47 19.82 -12.54
C ALA A 36 -7.38 20.49 -13.40
N ALA A 37 -6.11 20.21 -13.10
CA ALA A 37 -4.99 20.86 -13.78
C ALA A 37 -4.70 20.31 -15.18
N CYS A 38 -4.79 19.00 -15.39
CA CYS A 38 -4.18 18.35 -16.56
C CYS A 38 -5.17 17.67 -17.50
N TYR A 39 -6.43 17.46 -17.08
CA TYR A 39 -7.37 16.66 -17.86
C TYR A 39 -7.58 17.17 -19.30
N HIS A 40 -7.80 18.46 -19.47
CA HIS A 40 -8.03 19.02 -20.81
C HIS A 40 -6.80 18.89 -21.72
N ASP A 41 -5.60 18.99 -21.15
CA ASP A 41 -4.34 18.80 -21.89
C ASP A 41 -4.12 17.33 -22.26
N MET A 42 -4.51 16.41 -21.38
CA MET A 42 -4.49 14.97 -21.64
C MET A 42 -5.49 14.57 -22.73
N VAL A 43 -6.72 15.09 -22.69
CA VAL A 43 -7.74 14.86 -23.74
C VAL A 43 -7.31 15.44 -25.08
N ALA A 44 -6.65 16.59 -25.08
CA ALA A 44 -6.10 17.21 -26.29
C ALA A 44 -4.78 16.56 -26.75
N ALA A 45 -4.27 15.56 -26.03
CA ALA A 45 -2.98 14.90 -26.27
C ALA A 45 -1.84 15.90 -26.51
N LYS A 46 -1.80 17.00 -25.73
CA LYS A 46 -0.72 17.99 -25.82
C LYS A 46 0.62 17.33 -25.54
N HIS A 47 1.70 17.92 -26.06
CA HIS A 47 3.06 17.43 -25.82
C HIS A 47 3.33 17.32 -24.30
N GLY A 48 3.66 16.12 -23.83
CA GLY A 48 3.89 15.80 -22.41
C GLY A 48 2.65 15.30 -21.66
N PHE A 49 1.47 15.36 -22.28
CA PHE A 49 0.19 14.97 -21.69
C PHE A 49 -0.48 13.80 -22.40
N SER A 50 0.14 13.19 -23.41
CA SER A 50 -0.45 12.07 -24.14
C SER A 50 -0.72 10.88 -23.22
N VAL A 51 -1.92 10.31 -23.30
CA VAL A 51 -2.34 9.12 -22.54
C VAL A 51 -2.63 7.91 -23.43
N HIS A 52 -2.52 8.06 -24.75
CA HIS A 52 -2.75 6.99 -25.73
C HIS A 52 -1.48 6.14 -25.84
N ALA A 53 -1.59 4.89 -25.41
CA ALA A 53 -0.52 3.87 -25.34
C ALA A 53 0.50 4.09 -24.20
N PRO A 54 0.49 3.26 -23.14
CA PRO A 54 1.60 3.23 -22.18
C PRO A 54 2.94 2.96 -22.88
N ARG A 55 4.02 3.60 -22.43
CA ARG A 55 5.38 3.42 -22.97
C ARG A 55 5.87 1.98 -22.92
N GLU A 56 5.27 1.14 -22.07
CA GLU A 56 5.64 -0.28 -21.93
C GLU A 56 5.68 -1.05 -23.27
N ARG A 57 4.93 -0.62 -24.31
CA ARG A 57 4.88 -1.28 -25.63
C ARG A 57 5.75 -0.65 -26.73
N ASP A 58 6.00 0.66 -26.70
CA ASP A 58 6.86 1.36 -27.68
C ASP A 58 7.53 2.59 -27.01
N GLN A 59 8.80 2.43 -26.64
CA GLN A 59 9.46 3.35 -25.72
C GLN A 59 10.15 4.54 -26.39
N GLN A 60 10.49 4.46 -27.68
CA GLN A 60 11.39 5.45 -28.30
C GLN A 60 10.65 6.72 -28.73
N GLY A 61 9.41 6.61 -29.22
CA GLY A 61 8.63 7.75 -29.72
C GLY A 61 7.90 8.56 -28.63
N LEU A 62 7.74 8.01 -27.42
CA LEU A 62 6.87 8.56 -26.37
C LEU A 62 7.61 9.32 -25.26
N ARG A 63 8.94 9.31 -25.28
CA ARG A 63 9.76 10.10 -24.33
C ARG A 63 9.40 11.58 -24.46
N HIS A 64 9.14 12.25 -23.33
CA HIS A 64 8.68 13.65 -23.26
C HIS A 64 7.28 13.92 -23.83
N ARG A 65 6.60 12.92 -24.41
CA ARG A 65 5.26 13.08 -25.01
C ARG A 65 4.14 12.52 -24.15
N ALA A 66 4.38 11.36 -23.53
CA ALA A 66 3.40 10.70 -22.68
C ALA A 66 3.38 11.30 -21.27
N PHE A 67 2.20 11.34 -20.63
CA PHE A 67 2.09 11.73 -19.22
C PHE A 67 2.43 10.54 -18.29
N TYR A 68 2.01 9.34 -18.69
CA TYR A 68 2.22 8.10 -17.94
C TYR A 68 3.23 7.20 -18.65
N TYR A 69 4.09 6.55 -17.86
CA TYR A 69 4.98 5.49 -18.31
C TYR A 69 4.19 4.21 -18.62
N ASP A 70 3.27 3.83 -17.73
CA ASP A 70 2.33 2.73 -17.96
C ASP A 70 0.87 3.17 -17.71
N TYR A 71 -0.02 2.26 -17.31
CA TYR A 71 -1.43 2.61 -17.07
C TYR A 71 -1.66 3.47 -15.83
N VAL A 72 -0.70 3.53 -14.89
CA VAL A 72 -0.87 4.20 -13.59
C VAL A 72 0.33 5.04 -13.17
N HIS A 73 1.55 4.67 -13.60
CA HIS A 73 2.77 5.34 -13.18
C HIS A 73 3.07 6.55 -14.07
N PRO A 74 3.20 7.77 -13.52
CA PRO A 74 3.58 8.95 -14.31
C PRO A 74 4.99 8.81 -14.91
N ASP A 75 5.22 9.40 -16.09
CA ASP A 75 6.55 9.43 -16.71
C ASP A 75 7.44 10.47 -16.02
N GLY A 76 8.68 10.08 -15.73
CA GLY A 76 9.65 10.92 -15.02
C GLY A 76 9.93 12.28 -15.67
N ASN A 77 9.83 12.39 -16.99
CA ASN A 77 10.16 13.63 -17.71
C ASN A 77 8.98 14.61 -17.80
N THR A 78 7.76 14.14 -17.52
CA THR A 78 6.52 14.87 -17.77
C THR A 78 5.58 14.74 -16.58
N GLY A 79 4.91 13.59 -16.40
CA GLY A 79 3.91 13.38 -15.35
C GLY A 79 4.45 13.65 -13.94
N HIS A 80 5.62 13.10 -13.58
CA HIS A 80 6.24 13.38 -12.29
C HIS A 80 6.57 14.87 -12.11
N ARG A 81 7.06 15.53 -13.16
CA ARG A 81 7.39 16.95 -13.14
C ARG A 81 6.14 17.80 -12.90
N VAL A 82 5.05 17.52 -13.60
CA VAL A 82 3.77 18.23 -13.40
C VAL A 82 3.24 18.04 -11.99
N MET A 83 3.27 16.81 -11.46
CA MET A 83 2.87 16.54 -10.07
C MET A 83 3.76 17.31 -9.06
N ALA A 84 5.07 17.37 -9.30
CA ALA A 84 5.99 18.15 -8.48
C ALA A 84 5.69 19.66 -8.57
N GLU A 85 5.42 20.19 -9.77
CA GLU A 85 5.07 21.60 -9.97
C GLU A 85 3.75 21.95 -9.25
N LEU A 86 2.75 21.06 -9.25
CA LEU A 86 1.51 21.25 -8.48
C LEU A 86 1.77 21.32 -6.96
N ALA A 87 2.58 20.40 -6.42
CA ALA A 87 2.95 20.42 -5.01
C ALA A 87 3.75 21.69 -4.64
N MET A 88 4.71 22.08 -5.48
CA MET A 88 5.48 23.31 -5.30
C MET A 88 4.62 24.56 -5.40
N HIS A 89 3.60 24.57 -6.27
CA HIS A 89 2.65 25.66 -6.38
C HIS A 89 1.83 25.84 -5.10
N LEU A 90 1.37 24.74 -4.48
CA LEU A 90 0.68 24.80 -3.20
C LEU A 90 1.57 25.39 -2.12
N ILE A 91 2.79 24.87 -1.95
CA ILE A 91 3.75 25.36 -0.94
C ILE A 91 4.08 26.83 -1.17
N SER A 92 4.34 27.23 -2.42
CA SER A 92 4.68 28.61 -2.77
C SER A 92 3.51 29.58 -2.53
N THR A 93 2.28 29.12 -2.76
CA THR A 93 1.08 29.90 -2.49
C THR A 93 0.90 30.12 -0.99
N VAL A 94 1.05 29.05 -0.19
CA VAL A 94 1.00 29.14 1.28
C VAL A 94 2.09 30.07 1.82
N ALA A 95 3.33 29.95 1.33
CA ALA A 95 4.43 30.80 1.76
C ALA A 95 4.14 32.29 1.50
N LYS A 96 3.64 32.64 0.32
CA LYS A 96 3.25 34.02 -0.03
C LYS A 96 2.06 34.52 0.78
N ASP A 97 1.10 33.65 1.07
CA ASP A 97 -0.04 34.00 1.91
C ASP A 97 0.44 34.35 3.32
N LEU A 98 1.35 33.56 3.88
CA LEU A 98 1.95 33.82 5.20
C LEU A 98 2.78 35.11 5.28
N GLU A 99 3.33 35.61 4.16
CA GLU A 99 3.97 36.93 4.11
C GLU A 99 2.96 38.06 4.33
N SER A 100 1.73 37.89 3.85
CA SER A 100 0.66 38.89 3.97
C SER A 100 -0.24 38.66 5.19
N ASN A 101 -0.39 37.40 5.60
CA ASN A 101 -1.24 36.91 6.68
C ASN A 101 -0.41 36.01 7.60
N PRO A 102 0.48 36.56 8.44
CA PRO A 102 1.31 35.77 9.33
C PRO A 102 0.47 34.96 10.33
N ILE A 103 0.99 33.80 10.73
CA ILE A 103 0.37 32.96 11.77
C ILE A 103 0.14 33.80 13.03
N SER A 104 -1.11 33.78 13.48
CA SER A 104 -1.62 34.48 14.64
C SER A 104 -1.84 33.54 15.82
N ALA A 105 -2.16 34.11 16.99
CA ALA A 105 -2.55 33.32 18.16
C ALA A 105 -3.87 32.55 17.94
N ASN A 106 -4.75 33.06 17.07
CA ASN A 106 -5.99 32.37 16.72
C ASN A 106 -5.68 31.08 15.94
N ASP A 107 -4.74 31.11 15.00
CA ASP A 107 -4.34 29.92 14.24
C ASP A 107 -3.78 28.82 15.15
N SER A 108 -3.03 29.18 16.20
CA SER A 108 -2.54 28.22 17.19
C SER A 108 -3.68 27.62 18.02
N THR A 109 -4.71 28.42 18.32
CA THR A 109 -5.90 27.97 19.03
C THR A 109 -6.72 27.02 18.16
N ASP A 110 -6.93 27.38 16.90
CA ASP A 110 -7.67 26.58 15.91
C ASP A 110 -6.93 25.26 15.61
N ALA A 111 -5.60 25.29 15.47
CA ALA A 111 -4.78 24.09 15.30
C ALA A 111 -4.80 23.16 16.53
N SER A 112 -5.13 23.69 17.71
CA SER A 112 -5.26 22.91 18.94
C SER A 112 -6.69 22.44 19.20
N ALA A 113 -7.66 22.86 18.38
CA ALA A 113 -9.03 22.42 18.53
C ALA A 113 -9.15 20.91 18.25
N PRO A 114 -10.06 20.19 18.95
CA PRO A 114 -10.33 18.80 18.63
C PRO A 114 -10.73 18.63 17.16
N LEU A 115 -10.23 17.58 16.52
CA LEU A 115 -10.66 17.23 15.16
C LEU A 115 -12.18 17.00 15.12
N PRO A 116 -12.85 17.32 14.00
CA PRO A 116 -14.23 16.89 13.79
C PRO A 116 -14.36 15.38 13.98
N ARG A 117 -15.57 14.93 14.34
CA ARG A 117 -15.89 13.48 14.37
C ARG A 117 -15.50 12.81 13.03
N PRO A 118 -15.25 11.50 12.98
CA PRO A 118 -14.95 10.83 11.72
C PRO A 118 -15.99 11.13 10.62
N MET A 119 -15.50 11.43 9.40
CA MET A 119 -16.35 11.67 8.22
C MET A 119 -17.22 10.45 7.89
N ILE A 120 -16.60 9.26 7.91
CA ILE A 120 -17.30 7.99 7.77
C ILE A 120 -17.82 7.60 9.15
N ARG A 121 -19.11 7.34 9.23
CA ARG A 121 -19.78 6.97 10.48
C ARG A 121 -19.10 5.76 11.11
N ASP A 122 -18.83 5.85 12.41
CA ASP A 122 -18.22 4.80 13.23
C ASP A 122 -16.79 4.38 12.80
N ASN A 123 -16.13 5.15 11.91
CA ASN A 123 -14.77 4.89 11.46
C ASN A 123 -13.73 5.60 12.34
N HIS A 124 -13.54 5.10 13.55
CA HIS A 124 -12.56 5.64 14.50
C HIS A 124 -11.14 5.16 14.18
N ALA A 125 -10.14 5.91 14.65
CA ALA A 125 -8.76 5.45 14.57
C ALA A 125 -8.57 4.22 15.46
N SER A 126 -7.87 3.21 14.95
CA SER A 126 -7.58 1.99 15.71
C SER A 126 -6.81 2.30 16.99
N LEU A 127 -7.19 1.63 18.08
CA LEU A 127 -6.47 1.69 19.36
C LEU A 127 -5.24 0.78 19.40
N HIS A 128 -5.10 -0.10 18.41
CA HIS A 128 -4.04 -1.10 18.34
C HIS A 128 -3.34 -1.05 16.98
N ASP A 129 -2.11 -1.54 16.95
CA ASP A 129 -1.38 -1.72 15.70
C ASP A 129 -2.11 -2.73 14.82
N THR A 130 -2.54 -2.27 13.65
CA THR A 130 -3.26 -3.08 12.67
C THR A 130 -2.39 -3.55 11.53
N CYS A 131 -1.17 -3.00 11.38
CA CYS A 131 -0.30 -3.27 10.24
C CYS A 131 1.12 -3.61 10.72
N PHE A 132 1.49 -4.88 10.58
CA PHE A 132 2.81 -5.39 10.94
C PHE A 132 3.59 -5.61 9.66
N VAL A 133 4.60 -4.77 9.41
CA VAL A 133 5.49 -4.84 8.24
C VAL A 133 6.91 -4.49 8.64
N GLY A 134 7.89 -5.08 7.96
CA GLY A 134 9.30 -4.80 8.24
C GLY A 134 9.69 -5.24 9.66
N PRO A 135 10.37 -4.39 10.46
CA PRO A 135 10.76 -4.75 11.81
C PRO A 135 9.60 -5.17 12.72
N THR A 136 8.45 -4.49 12.68
CA THR A 136 7.31 -4.87 13.54
C THR A 136 6.71 -6.22 13.15
N PHE A 137 6.73 -6.57 11.86
CA PHE A 137 6.36 -7.94 11.45
C PHE A 137 7.32 -8.97 12.02
N LYS A 138 8.63 -8.70 11.91
CA LYS A 138 9.67 -9.62 12.35
C LYS A 138 9.71 -9.80 13.87
N ASP A 139 9.70 -8.70 14.60
CA ASP A 139 10.03 -8.67 16.01
C ASP A 139 8.77 -8.76 16.89
N ASP A 140 7.60 -8.30 16.42
CA ASP A 140 6.36 -8.26 17.22
C ASP A 140 5.33 -9.30 16.79
N ALA A 141 5.17 -9.54 15.48
CA ALA A 141 4.12 -10.43 14.97
C ALA A 141 4.56 -11.91 14.86
N VAL A 142 5.84 -12.19 14.58
CA VAL A 142 6.32 -13.57 14.49
C VAL A 142 6.70 -14.10 15.87
N ALA A 143 6.00 -15.13 16.33
CA ALA A 143 6.26 -15.74 17.65
C ALA A 143 7.32 -16.82 17.60
N GLU A 144 7.24 -17.71 16.60
CA GLU A 144 8.14 -18.83 16.42
C GLU A 144 8.11 -19.30 14.96
N HIS A 145 9.17 -19.97 14.52
CA HIS A 145 9.25 -20.49 13.17
C HIS A 145 10.17 -21.72 13.07
N ASP A 146 9.80 -22.67 12.21
CA ASP A 146 10.65 -23.79 11.80
C ASP A 146 10.93 -23.69 10.29
N GLY A 147 12.20 -23.58 9.90
CA GLY A 147 12.62 -23.56 8.49
C GLY A 147 12.27 -22.29 7.70
N TRP A 148 11.76 -21.25 8.35
CA TRP A 148 11.59 -19.92 7.77
C TRP A 148 12.77 -19.01 8.11
N GLU A 149 13.18 -18.19 7.15
CA GLU A 149 14.29 -17.25 7.30
C GLU A 149 13.87 -15.82 6.96
N TRP A 150 14.29 -14.84 7.75
CA TRP A 150 14.08 -13.42 7.46
C TRP A 150 15.12 -12.92 6.44
N ILE A 151 14.73 -12.84 5.16
CA ILE A 151 15.66 -12.58 4.05
C ILE A 151 15.30 -11.31 3.29
N ASN A 152 16.32 -10.54 2.92
CA ASN A 152 16.21 -9.49 1.92
C ASN A 152 16.50 -10.07 0.54
N GLU A 153 15.47 -10.19 -0.30
CA GLU A 153 15.63 -10.71 -1.67
C GLU A 153 15.80 -9.61 -2.72
N ALA A 154 16.02 -8.37 -2.30
CA ALA A 154 16.25 -7.28 -3.24
C ALA A 154 17.59 -7.45 -3.97
N LYS A 155 17.54 -7.27 -5.29
CA LYS A 155 18.74 -7.08 -6.13
C LYS A 155 19.12 -5.61 -6.26
N SER A 156 18.24 -4.70 -5.84
CA SER A 156 18.43 -3.25 -5.88
C SER A 156 18.69 -2.70 -4.47
N GLN A 157 18.91 -1.39 -4.37
CA GLN A 157 19.05 -0.70 -3.09
C GLN A 157 17.76 -0.71 -2.25
N ARG A 158 16.60 -1.03 -2.85
CA ARG A 158 15.31 -1.05 -2.14
C ARG A 158 15.10 -2.43 -1.49
N PRO A 159 15.22 -2.56 -0.16
CA PRO A 159 15.13 -3.85 0.50
C PRO A 159 13.74 -4.48 0.33
N LYS A 160 13.71 -5.80 0.12
CA LYS A 160 12.50 -6.62 0.03
C LYS A 160 12.54 -7.70 1.09
N TRP A 161 12.46 -7.27 2.35
CA TRP A 161 12.47 -8.14 3.52
C TRP A 161 11.18 -8.97 3.62
N GLY A 162 11.30 -10.20 4.14
CA GLY A 162 10.19 -11.08 4.44
C GLY A 162 10.69 -12.42 5.00
N TYR A 163 9.81 -13.16 5.67
CA TYR A 163 10.07 -14.55 6.03
C TYR A 163 9.87 -15.44 4.81
N VAL A 164 10.85 -16.31 4.54
CA VAL A 164 10.86 -17.23 3.40
C VAL A 164 11.09 -18.65 3.88
N ALA A 165 10.28 -19.60 3.41
CA ALA A 165 10.52 -21.03 3.51
C ALA A 165 10.43 -21.67 2.12
N LYS A 166 11.12 -22.79 1.92
CA LYS A 166 11.19 -23.51 0.62
C LYS A 166 10.89 -24.99 0.72
N GLU A 167 10.72 -25.51 1.93
CA GLU A 167 10.50 -26.93 2.19
C GLU A 167 9.06 -27.15 2.68
N PRO A 168 8.32 -28.14 2.14
CA PRO A 168 7.02 -28.51 2.66
C PRO A 168 7.06 -28.92 4.14
N GLY A 169 5.97 -28.65 4.87
CA GLY A 169 5.80 -28.93 6.29
C GLY A 169 6.43 -27.89 7.23
N LYS A 170 7.08 -26.85 6.68
CA LYS A 170 7.66 -25.76 7.49
C LYS A 170 6.60 -24.76 7.92
N VAL A 171 6.57 -24.44 9.22
CA VAL A 171 5.51 -23.63 9.84
C VAL A 171 6.07 -22.32 10.41
N LEU A 172 5.37 -21.22 10.15
CA LEU A 172 5.58 -19.91 10.76
C LEU A 172 4.38 -19.58 11.65
N HIS A 173 4.61 -19.30 12.93
CA HIS A 173 3.55 -18.91 13.84
C HIS A 173 3.52 -17.39 14.05
N LEU A 174 2.36 -16.80 13.79
CA LEU A 174 2.09 -15.38 13.95
C LEU A 174 1.24 -15.16 15.20
N LYS A 175 1.68 -14.31 16.12
CA LYS A 175 0.93 -13.93 17.32
C LYS A 175 0.38 -12.51 17.15
N LEU A 176 -0.94 -12.39 17.19
CA LEU A 176 -1.68 -11.17 16.88
C LEU A 176 -2.69 -10.86 18.00
N ASN A 177 -2.96 -9.57 18.21
CA ASN A 177 -4.16 -9.15 18.92
C ASN A 177 -5.27 -8.94 17.87
N THR A 178 -6.30 -9.79 17.91
CA THR A 178 -7.46 -9.71 17.01
C THR A 178 -8.69 -9.14 17.72
N SER A 179 -8.52 -8.55 18.91
CA SER A 179 -9.58 -7.83 19.61
C SER A 179 -9.77 -6.46 18.99
N VAL A 180 -11.00 -6.09 18.66
CA VAL A 180 -11.30 -4.78 18.09
C VAL A 180 -12.18 -3.96 19.03
N SER A 181 -11.96 -2.65 19.03
CA SER A 181 -12.62 -1.75 19.96
C SER A 181 -14.04 -1.37 19.53
N ALA A 182 -14.30 -1.40 18.23
CA ALA A 182 -15.48 -0.79 17.60
C ALA A 182 -16.61 -1.78 17.24
N SER A 183 -16.56 -3.04 17.72
CA SER A 183 -17.46 -4.09 17.20
C SER A 183 -18.19 -4.92 18.26
N THR A 184 -19.20 -5.66 17.81
CA THR A 184 -19.81 -6.77 18.55
C THR A 184 -18.77 -7.89 18.75
N PRO A 185 -18.41 -8.26 20.00
CA PRO A 185 -17.36 -9.24 20.31
C PRO A 185 -17.49 -10.59 19.59
N ASP A 186 -18.72 -10.96 19.22
CA ASP A 186 -19.04 -12.24 18.59
C ASP A 186 -18.79 -12.26 17.06
N LYS A 187 -18.37 -11.13 16.47
CA LYS A 187 -18.10 -11.07 15.03
C LYS A 187 -16.62 -11.37 14.75
N PRO A 188 -16.33 -12.12 13.67
CA PRO A 188 -14.96 -12.39 13.28
C PRO A 188 -14.29 -11.12 12.76
N VAL A 189 -12.98 -11.06 12.91
CA VAL A 189 -12.12 -9.99 12.42
C VAL A 189 -11.38 -10.46 11.18
N LEU A 190 -11.26 -9.57 10.20
CA LEU A 190 -10.47 -9.81 9.01
C LEU A 190 -8.98 -9.72 9.36
N VAL A 191 -8.23 -10.78 9.06
CA VAL A 191 -6.77 -10.76 9.00
C VAL A 191 -6.35 -10.90 7.53
N GLN A 192 -5.34 -10.13 7.12
CA GLN A 192 -4.78 -10.19 5.78
C GLN A 192 -3.28 -10.48 5.84
N LEU A 193 -2.84 -11.57 5.22
CA LEU A 193 -1.41 -11.90 5.09
C LEU A 193 -0.86 -11.33 3.79
N ALA A 194 0.16 -10.49 3.89
CA ALA A 194 0.89 -10.00 2.74
C ALA A 194 1.93 -11.04 2.30
N HIS A 195 1.64 -11.72 1.19
CA HIS A 195 2.50 -12.77 0.65
C HIS A 195 2.97 -12.43 -0.77
N LEU A 196 4.16 -12.91 -1.13
CA LEU A 196 4.66 -12.76 -2.49
C LEU A 196 3.85 -13.66 -3.44
N ARG A 197 3.37 -13.09 -4.54
CA ARG A 197 3.01 -13.84 -5.73
C ARG A 197 4.03 -13.60 -6.85
N SER A 198 4.51 -14.67 -7.48
CA SER A 198 5.54 -14.63 -8.51
C SER A 198 5.36 -15.79 -9.50
N TYR A 199 5.92 -15.63 -10.69
CA TYR A 199 5.79 -16.61 -11.78
C TYR A 199 6.80 -17.76 -11.72
N GLU A 200 7.76 -17.71 -10.80
CA GLU A 200 8.80 -18.73 -10.63
C GLU A 200 8.95 -19.08 -9.15
N HIS A 201 9.31 -20.34 -8.90
CA HIS A 201 9.71 -20.92 -7.61
C HIS A 201 8.62 -21.05 -6.52
N MET A 202 7.44 -20.46 -6.71
CA MET A 202 6.42 -20.31 -5.66
C MET A 202 5.56 -21.57 -5.43
N GLY A 203 5.29 -21.87 -4.16
CA GLY A 203 4.42 -22.95 -3.71
C GLY A 203 3.10 -22.49 -3.09
N TRP A 204 2.37 -23.46 -2.55
CA TRP A 204 1.16 -23.27 -1.77
C TRP A 204 1.47 -23.17 -0.27
N ALA A 205 0.59 -22.50 0.48
CA ALA A 205 0.59 -22.51 1.94
C ALA A 205 -0.83 -22.64 2.51
N GLU A 206 -0.94 -23.21 3.70
CA GLU A 206 -2.17 -23.28 4.50
C GLU A 206 -2.03 -22.41 5.75
N VAL A 207 -3.12 -21.73 6.11
CA VAL A 207 -3.23 -20.90 7.31
C VAL A 207 -4.27 -21.50 8.22
N THR A 208 -3.88 -21.76 9.47
CA THR A 208 -4.76 -22.34 10.51
C THR A 208 -4.65 -21.52 11.80
N CYS A 209 -5.72 -21.50 12.60
CA CYS A 209 -5.69 -20.95 13.94
C CYS A 209 -5.20 -22.03 14.90
N THR A 210 -4.08 -21.77 15.60
CA THR A 210 -3.44 -22.75 16.48
C THR A 210 -3.72 -22.51 17.96
N SER A 211 -3.97 -21.27 18.37
CA SER A 211 -4.29 -20.93 19.76
C SER A 211 -5.01 -19.58 19.90
N GLY A 212 -5.83 -19.43 20.95
CA GLY A 212 -6.53 -18.20 21.34
C GLY A 212 -7.73 -17.83 20.46
N CYS A 213 -7.63 -18.01 19.16
CA CYS A 213 -8.67 -17.72 18.18
C CYS A 213 -9.06 -18.98 17.40
N GLU A 214 -10.19 -18.90 16.69
CA GLU A 214 -10.72 -19.94 15.82
C GLU A 214 -10.88 -19.38 14.40
N CYS A 215 -10.57 -20.20 13.41
CA CYS A 215 -10.83 -19.92 12.01
C CYS A 215 -10.84 -21.22 11.19
N PRO A 216 -11.64 -21.29 10.12
CA PRO A 216 -11.51 -22.35 9.13
C PRO A 216 -10.11 -22.30 8.47
N PRO A 217 -9.50 -23.45 8.16
CA PRO A 217 -8.28 -23.47 7.36
C PRO A 217 -8.48 -22.78 6.02
N THR A 218 -7.50 -21.97 5.62
CA THR A 218 -7.51 -21.30 4.30
C THR A 218 -6.18 -21.53 3.60
N ARG A 219 -6.19 -21.50 2.26
CA ARG A 219 -4.98 -21.74 1.47
C ARG A 219 -4.72 -20.58 0.52
N PHE A 220 -3.45 -20.30 0.25
CA PHE A 220 -3.05 -19.38 -0.79
C PHE A 220 -1.93 -19.95 -1.65
N ASN A 221 -1.90 -19.51 -2.91
CA ASN A 221 -0.92 -19.91 -3.90
C ASN A 221 -0.01 -18.73 -4.25
N GLY A 222 1.28 -18.88 -3.95
CA GLY A 222 2.28 -17.89 -4.33
C GLY A 222 2.52 -17.84 -5.85
N HIS A 223 2.10 -18.83 -6.63
CA HIS A 223 2.33 -18.85 -8.06
C HIS A 223 1.33 -17.97 -8.83
N THR A 224 1.79 -17.37 -9.93
CA THR A 224 0.97 -16.69 -10.93
C THR A 224 1.54 -16.88 -12.33
N SER A 225 0.70 -17.00 -13.36
CA SER A 225 1.17 -17.08 -14.75
C SER A 225 1.68 -15.74 -15.29
N ASP A 226 1.29 -14.63 -14.66
CA ASP A 226 1.72 -13.29 -15.06
C ASP A 226 3.20 -13.11 -14.72
N ARG A 227 4.01 -12.63 -15.68
CA ARG A 227 5.46 -12.37 -15.49
C ARG A 227 5.73 -11.11 -14.66
N LYS A 228 5.20 -11.07 -13.44
CA LYS A 228 5.41 -10.03 -12.44
C LYS A 228 5.48 -10.67 -11.06
N SER A 229 6.19 -10.02 -10.15
CA SER A 229 6.27 -10.43 -8.76
C SER A 229 5.73 -9.31 -7.89
N LEU A 230 4.64 -9.56 -7.15
CA LEU A 230 3.93 -8.55 -6.36
C LEU A 230 3.52 -9.13 -5.01
N LEU A 231 3.46 -8.30 -3.98
CA LEU A 231 2.83 -8.68 -2.72
C LEU A 231 1.30 -8.63 -2.88
N THR A 232 0.63 -9.70 -2.48
CA THR A 232 -0.83 -9.79 -2.49
C THR A 232 -1.35 -10.14 -1.10
N LEU A 233 -2.60 -9.80 -0.85
CA LEU A 233 -3.24 -10.00 0.44
C LEU A 233 -4.09 -11.28 0.41
N HIS A 234 -3.71 -12.26 1.22
CA HIS A 234 -4.56 -13.42 1.51
C HIS A 234 -5.49 -13.09 2.67
N LYS A 235 -6.79 -13.23 2.49
CA LYS A 235 -7.82 -12.85 3.48
C LYS A 235 -8.26 -14.07 4.27
N LEU A 236 -8.36 -13.93 5.58
CA LEU A 236 -8.99 -14.90 6.46
C LEU A 236 -9.77 -14.22 7.58
N PHE A 237 -10.73 -14.92 8.14
CA PHE A 237 -11.60 -14.41 9.20
C PHE A 237 -11.36 -15.23 10.46
N VAL A 238 -11.08 -14.54 11.56
CA VAL A 238 -10.67 -15.15 12.83
C VAL A 238 -11.54 -14.62 13.96
N THR A 239 -11.79 -15.43 14.99
CA THR A 239 -12.44 -14.91 16.20
C THR A 239 -11.53 -13.93 16.94
N GLN A 240 -12.14 -13.04 17.73
CA GLN A 240 -11.42 -12.01 18.48
C GLN A 240 -10.73 -12.61 19.69
N HIS A 241 -9.43 -12.34 19.85
CA HIS A 241 -8.64 -12.75 21.01
C HIS A 241 -7.41 -11.84 21.18
N ASP A 242 -6.97 -11.60 22.42
CA ASP A 242 -5.80 -10.75 22.73
C ASP A 242 -4.47 -11.37 22.28
N LYS A 243 -4.45 -12.70 22.17
CA LYS A 243 -3.30 -13.55 21.81
C LYS A 243 -3.69 -14.63 20.79
N CYS A 244 -4.23 -14.21 19.65
CA CYS A 244 -4.53 -15.11 18.54
C CYS A 244 -3.22 -15.60 17.91
N VAL A 245 -3.05 -16.92 17.77
CA VAL A 245 -1.88 -17.51 17.10
C VAL A 245 -2.34 -18.19 15.82
N LEU A 246 -1.74 -17.78 14.70
CA LEU A 246 -1.95 -18.36 13.37
C LEU A 246 -0.72 -19.17 12.98
N GLY A 247 -0.90 -20.38 12.46
CA GLY A 247 0.15 -21.16 11.81
C GLY A 247 0.07 -21.01 10.31
N VAL A 248 1.19 -20.75 9.64
CA VAL A 248 1.33 -20.73 8.19
C VAL A 248 2.28 -21.84 7.76
N GLU A 249 1.74 -22.90 7.17
CA GLU A 249 2.48 -24.10 6.75
C GLU A 249 2.73 -24.08 5.24
N VAL A 250 3.96 -24.37 4.82
CA VAL A 250 4.30 -24.62 3.41
C VAL A 250 3.77 -25.99 2.99
N LEU A 251 2.95 -26.03 1.93
CA LEU A 251 2.32 -27.26 1.46
C LEU A 251 3.18 -28.01 0.43
N THR A 252 2.89 -29.31 0.27
CA THR A 252 3.51 -30.17 -0.76
C THR A 252 3.00 -29.86 -2.17
N GLU A 253 1.85 -29.20 -2.29
CA GLU A 253 1.29 -28.76 -3.57
C GLU A 253 2.12 -27.61 -4.17
N SER A 254 2.32 -27.63 -5.48
CA SER A 254 2.99 -26.56 -6.22
C SER A 254 2.55 -26.51 -7.69
N ASP A 255 2.35 -25.29 -8.19
CA ASP A 255 2.07 -25.04 -9.60
C ASP A 255 3.36 -24.70 -10.38
N SER A 256 4.44 -24.33 -9.68
CA SER A 256 5.73 -23.98 -10.30
C SER A 256 6.77 -25.12 -10.25
N GLY A 257 6.45 -26.23 -9.58
CA GLY A 257 7.40 -27.33 -9.30
C GLY A 257 8.33 -27.09 -8.09
N GLU A 258 8.17 -25.97 -7.39
CA GLU A 258 8.94 -25.60 -6.19
C GLU A 258 8.03 -25.07 -5.08
N HIS A 259 8.51 -25.04 -3.84
CA HIS A 259 7.65 -24.78 -2.66
C HIS A 259 7.99 -23.47 -1.94
N LYS A 260 8.55 -22.47 -2.65
CA LYS A 260 8.88 -21.20 -1.99
C LYS A 260 7.60 -20.49 -1.54
N VAL A 261 7.55 -20.10 -0.28
CA VAL A 261 6.54 -19.20 0.26
C VAL A 261 7.24 -18.02 0.91
N LYS A 262 6.71 -16.81 0.71
CA LYS A 262 7.22 -15.60 1.35
C LYS A 262 6.09 -14.78 1.95
N LEU A 263 6.23 -14.43 3.22
CA LEU A 263 5.38 -13.46 3.91
C LEU A 263 6.19 -12.19 4.21
N ALA A 264 5.61 -11.03 3.93
CA ALA A 264 6.22 -9.73 4.15
C ALA A 264 5.56 -8.92 5.27
N GLY A 265 4.33 -9.30 5.64
CA GLY A 265 3.57 -8.63 6.69
C GLY A 265 2.22 -9.28 6.97
N VAL A 266 1.55 -8.77 7.99
CA VAL A 266 0.19 -9.13 8.35
C VAL A 266 -0.58 -7.89 8.78
N ILE A 267 -1.86 -7.84 8.42
CA ILE A 267 -2.77 -6.74 8.74
C ILE A 267 -3.97 -7.33 9.49
N VAL A 268 -4.40 -6.68 10.57
CA VAL A 268 -5.60 -7.01 11.34
C VAL A 268 -6.58 -5.84 11.19
N SER A 269 -7.80 -6.09 10.72
CA SER A 269 -8.83 -5.05 10.63
C SER A 269 -9.31 -4.64 12.02
N ASP A 270 -9.59 -3.35 12.23
CA ASP A 270 -10.29 -2.84 13.42
C ASP A 270 -11.83 -2.95 13.29
N GLN A 271 -12.33 -3.45 12.17
CA GLN A 271 -13.76 -3.67 11.96
C GLN A 271 -14.08 -5.17 11.96
N ALA A 272 -14.79 -5.64 13.00
CA ALA A 272 -15.32 -6.99 12.98
C ALA A 272 -16.62 -7.08 12.17
N GLY A 273 -16.83 -8.23 11.54
CA GLY A 273 -18.01 -8.51 10.72
C GLY A 273 -17.94 -7.90 9.32
N GLU A 274 -16.95 -7.06 9.01
CA GLU A 274 -16.69 -6.62 7.65
C GLU A 274 -16.13 -7.79 6.83
N GLN A 275 -16.88 -8.20 5.80
CA GLN A 275 -16.51 -9.32 4.94
C GLN A 275 -15.74 -8.87 3.69
N GLN A 276 -15.70 -7.57 3.41
CA GLN A 276 -15.00 -7.00 2.27
C GLN A 276 -13.61 -6.52 2.70
N GLY A 277 -12.61 -7.38 2.55
CA GLY A 277 -11.22 -6.93 2.75
C GLY A 277 -10.69 -6.08 1.60
N LEU A 278 -9.49 -5.53 1.78
CA LEU A 278 -8.78 -4.81 0.71
C LEU A 278 -8.45 -5.76 -0.46
N ASP A 279 -8.99 -5.47 -1.65
CA ASP A 279 -8.62 -6.13 -2.92
C ASP A 279 -7.54 -5.32 -3.66
N ASN A 280 -6.47 -4.95 -2.96
CA ASN A 280 -5.39 -4.15 -3.53
C ASN A 280 -4.07 -4.92 -3.57
N ALA A 281 -3.69 -5.40 -4.75
CA ALA A 281 -2.50 -6.21 -5.01
C ALA A 281 -1.17 -5.42 -5.02
N GLY A 282 -1.09 -4.22 -4.43
CA GLY A 282 0.14 -3.41 -4.43
C GLY A 282 0.38 -2.54 -3.19
N ALA A 283 -0.54 -2.48 -2.24
CA ALA A 283 -0.45 -1.54 -1.12
C ALA A 283 0.73 -1.81 -0.16
N VAL A 284 1.16 -3.07 -0.02
CA VAL A 284 2.16 -3.44 0.99
C VAL A 284 3.60 -3.18 0.54
N GLU A 285 3.88 -3.23 -0.76
CA GLU A 285 5.24 -3.08 -1.28
C GLU A 285 5.85 -1.70 -0.99
N HIS A 286 5.00 -0.66 -0.87
CA HIS A 286 5.44 0.71 -0.60
C HIS A 286 5.71 1.00 0.89
N VAL A 287 5.16 0.23 1.83
CA VAL A 287 5.30 0.52 3.26
C VAL A 287 6.71 0.21 3.76
N HIS A 288 7.37 -0.81 3.19
CA HIS A 288 8.76 -1.15 3.52
C HIS A 288 9.78 -0.08 3.08
N ASP A 289 9.43 0.80 2.13
CA ASP A 289 10.34 1.81 1.58
C ASP A 289 10.49 3.02 2.52
N ILE A 290 9.44 3.35 3.28
CA ILE A 290 9.41 4.56 4.11
C ILE A 290 10.24 4.37 5.40
N SER A 291 10.24 3.16 5.97
CA SER A 291 10.89 2.87 7.26
C SER A 291 12.42 2.81 7.20
N PHE A 292 13.02 2.75 6.00
CA PHE A 292 14.47 2.60 5.82
C PHE A 292 15.19 3.82 5.25
N ARG A 293 14.65 5.03 5.45
CA ARG A 293 15.43 6.27 5.25
C ARG A 293 16.58 6.34 6.25
N HIS A 294 17.69 5.69 5.90
CA HIS A 294 18.96 5.77 6.59
C HIS A 294 19.46 7.22 6.59
N ARG A 295 19.92 7.66 7.76
CA ARG A 295 20.79 8.83 7.93
C ARG A 295 22.03 8.61 7.05
N GLY A 296 22.24 9.46 6.04
CA GLY A 296 23.52 9.49 5.31
C GLY A 296 23.46 9.70 3.80
N PHE A 297 22.29 9.60 3.15
CA PHE A 297 22.15 9.93 1.73
C PHE A 297 21.26 11.16 1.54
N GLY A 298 21.92 12.31 1.61
CA GLY A 298 21.38 13.64 1.40
C GLY A 298 22.38 14.65 1.96
N ARG A 299 22.64 15.76 1.26
CA ARG A 299 23.24 16.91 1.95
C ARG A 299 22.25 17.35 3.02
N ASP A 300 22.72 17.64 4.23
CA ASP A 300 21.88 18.23 5.26
C ASP A 300 21.09 19.40 4.65
N ASN A 301 19.77 19.40 4.86
CA ASN A 301 18.82 20.40 4.35
C ASN A 301 18.54 20.39 2.83
N VAL A 302 18.85 19.32 2.08
CA VAL A 302 18.40 19.15 0.69
C VAL A 302 17.42 18.00 0.59
N PHE A 303 16.16 18.30 0.28
CA PHE A 303 15.18 17.31 -0.17
C PHE A 303 15.57 16.86 -1.59
N ASP A 304 16.37 15.79 -1.71
CA ASP A 304 16.80 15.29 -3.01
C ASP A 304 15.74 14.39 -3.64
N VAL A 305 15.05 14.93 -4.65
CA VAL A 305 14.02 14.22 -5.44
C VAL A 305 14.63 13.23 -6.43
N ARG A 306 15.96 13.19 -6.60
CA ARG A 306 16.63 12.38 -7.64
C ARG A 306 16.62 10.87 -7.41
N ASN A 307 16.06 10.36 -6.31
CA ASN A 307 16.11 8.92 -6.00
C ASN A 307 14.95 8.06 -6.54
N HIS A 308 14.09 8.59 -7.42
CA HIS A 308 12.92 7.82 -7.90
C HIS A 308 12.63 7.94 -9.40
N VAL A 309 13.65 8.03 -10.26
CA VAL A 309 13.50 7.85 -11.72
C VAL A 309 14.50 6.84 -12.25
#